data_AF-A0A523T9N3-F1
#
_entry.id   AF-A0A523T9N3-F1
#
_cell.length_a   1.000
_cell.length_b   1.000
_cell.length_c   1.000
_cell.angle_alpha   90.00
_cell.angle_beta   90.00
_cell.angle_gamma   90.00
#
_symmetry.space_group_name_H-M   'P 1'
#
loop_
_entity.id
_entity.type
_entity.pdbx_description
1 polymer ?
#
loop_
_entity_poly.entity_id
_entity_poly.type
_entity_poly.pdbx_seq_one_letter_code
_entity_poly.pdbx_strand_id
1 'polypeptide(L)' 'VQVQGGYGMVNRLSALGIRPGKRITKVSSMLMRGPVTIQVDRAQVAIGFGMAKRIIVELD' A
#
# COMPACT_ATOMS: atom_id res chain seq x y z
N VAL A 1 3.11 -8.17 4.62
CA VAL A 1 2.28 -7.53 3.57
C VAL A 1 1.58 -8.61 2.74
N GLN A 2 0.26 -8.57 2.64
CA GLN A 2 -0.57 -9.39 1.77
C GLN A 2 -1.51 -8.47 0.97
N VAL A 3 -1.77 -8.79 -0.30
CA VAL A 3 -2.61 -7.96 -1.18
C VAL A 3 -3.84 -8.76 -1.63
N GLN A 4 -5.03 -8.31 -1.25
CA GLN A 4 -6.32 -8.93 -1.57
C GLN A 4 -6.98 -8.25 -2.79
N GLY A 5 -6.45 -8.52 -3.98
CA GLY A 5 -6.95 -7.93 -5.23
C GLY A 5 -6.75 -8.84 -6.44
N GLY A 6 -7.34 -8.46 -7.57
CA GLY A 6 -7.11 -9.14 -8.84
C GLY A 6 -5.71 -8.91 -9.39
N TYR A 7 -5.34 -9.67 -10.42
CA TYR A 7 -4.00 -9.67 -11.03
C TYR A 7 -3.46 -8.27 -11.38
N GLY A 8 -4.29 -7.41 -11.99
CA GLY A 8 -3.86 -6.05 -12.36
C GLY A 8 -3.50 -5.18 -11.15
N MET A 9 -4.23 -5.31 -10.04
CA MET A 9 -3.92 -4.59 -8.80
C MET A 9 -2.62 -5.11 -8.17
N VAL A 10 -2.46 -6.43 -8.09
CA VAL A 10 -1.28 -7.08 -7.54
C VAL A 10 -0.03 -6.67 -8.33
N ASN A 11 -0.09 -6.70 -9.66
CA ASN A 11 1.01 -6.27 -10.52
C ASN A 11 1.35 -4.80 -10.34
N ARG A 12 0.34 -3.92 -10.32
CA ARG A 12 0.56 -2.48 -10.13
C ARG A 12 1.23 -2.18 -8.78
N LEU A 13 0.77 -2.80 -7.70
CA LEU A 13 1.37 -2.62 -6.37
C LEU A 13 2.79 -3.20 -6.31
N SER A 14 3.01 -4.36 -6.91
CA SER A 14 4.33 -4.99 -6.98
C SER A 14 5.35 -4.14 -7.74
N ALA A 15 4.92 -3.47 -8.83
CA ALA A 15 5.76 -2.54 -9.59
C ALA A 15 6.15 -1.28 -8.78
N LEU A 16 5.33 -0.91 -7.79
CA LEU A 16 5.62 0.16 -6.83
C LEU A 16 6.43 -0.32 -5.61
N GLY A 17 6.87 -1.58 -5.59
CA GLY A 17 7.61 -2.18 -4.47
C GLY A 17 6.72 -2.68 -3.32
N ILE A 18 5.41 -2.59 -3.44
CA ILE A 18 4.43 -3.00 -2.42
C ILE A 18 4.06 -4.46 -2.67
N ARG A 19 4.84 -5.38 -2.09
CA ARG A 19 4.71 -6.83 -2.31
C ARG A 19 4.95 -7.62 -1.01
N PRO A 20 4.56 -8.90 -0.94
CA PRO A 20 4.86 -9.74 0.21
C PRO A 20 6.34 -9.73 0.60
N GLY A 21 6.61 -9.79 1.90
CA GLY A 21 7.96 -9.68 2.47
C GLY A 21 8.56 -8.28 2.56
N LYS A 22 7.94 -7.25 1.97
CA LYS A 22 8.42 -5.86 2.10
C LYS A 22 7.90 -5.19 3.37
N ARG A 23 8.77 -4.40 3.99
CA ARG A 23 8.41 -3.46 5.05
C ARG A 23 7.88 -2.16 4.42
N ILE A 24 6.76 -1.67 4.94
CA ILE A 24 6.20 -0.38 4.57
C ILE A 24 5.83 0.39 5.83
N THR A 25 5.88 1.72 5.77
CA THR A 25 5.50 2.59 6.88
C THR A 25 4.33 3.44 6.46
N LYS A 26 3.26 3.47 7.26
CA LYS A 26 2.16 4.44 7.04
C LYS A 26 2.67 5.83 7.42
N VAL A 27 2.74 6.74 6.45
CA VAL A 27 3.17 8.13 6.66
C VAL A 27 1.99 9.00 7.03
N SER A 28 0.89 8.92 6.28
CA SER A 28 -0.29 9.73 6.55
C SER A 28 -1.57 9.11 5.95
N SER A 29 -2.71 9.60 6.43
CA SER A 29 -4.03 9.33 5.84
C SER A 29 -4.80 10.64 5.75
N MET A 30 -5.28 10.97 4.55
CA MET A 30 -6.01 12.23 4.30
C MET A 30 -7.49 12.16 4.72
N LEU A 31 -8.10 13.33 4.92
CA LEU A 31 -9.54 13.51 5.20
C LEU A 31 -10.42 12.93 4.08
N MET A 32 -11.71 12.71 4.36
CA MET A 32 -12.71 12.23 3.37
C MET A 32 -12.32 10.90 2.69
N ARG A 33 -11.84 9.92 3.49
CA ARG A 33 -11.35 8.60 3.01
C ARG A 33 -10.26 8.76 1.94
N GLY A 34 -9.49 9.85 1.98
CA GLY A 34 -8.47 10.18 0.99
C GLY A 34 -7.38 9.11 0.86
N PRO A 35 -6.40 9.33 -0.03
CA PRO A 35 -5.34 8.36 -0.22
C PRO A 35 -4.56 8.15 1.09
N VAL A 36 -4.06 6.93 1.26
CA VAL A 36 -3.15 6.55 2.32
C VAL A 36 -1.74 6.66 1.75
N THR A 37 -0.92 7.50 2.34
CA THR A 37 0.49 7.64 1.95
C THR A 37 1.31 6.64 2.74
N ILE A 38 2.07 5.81 2.01
CA ILE A 38 3.03 4.89 2.61
C ILE A 38 4.44 5.19 2.10
N GLN A 39 5.42 4.93 2.95
CA GLN A 39 6.82 4.86 2.59
C GLN A 39 7.15 3.39 2.25
N VAL A 40 7.74 3.17 1.09
CA VAL A 40 8.32 1.89 0.66
C VAL A 40 9.73 2.14 0.17
N ASP A 41 10.71 1.49 0.79
CA ASP A 41 12.13 1.80 0.61
C ASP A 41 12.38 3.32 0.78
N ARG A 42 12.83 4.02 -0.28
CA ARG A 42 13.09 5.47 -0.27
C ARG A 42 11.98 6.31 -0.89
N ALA A 43 10.90 5.69 -1.35
CA ALA A 43 9.80 6.37 -2.05
C ALA A 43 8.56 6.52 -1.17
N GLN A 44 7.86 7.64 -1.33
CA GLN A 44 6.51 7.81 -0.79
C GLN A 44 5.48 7.62 -1.90
N VAL A 45 4.49 6.79 -1.62
CA VAL A 45 3.44 6.42 -2.56
C VAL A 45 2.08 6.70 -1.92
N ALA A 46 1.29 7.56 -2.56
CA ALA A 46 -0.10 7.77 -2.20
C ALA A 46 -0.98 6.69 -2.86
N ILE A 47 -1.68 5.91 -2.05
CA ILE A 47 -2.55 4.82 -2.49
C ILE A 47 -4.00 5.21 -2.25
N GLY A 48 -4.84 5.16 -3.28
CA GLY A 48 -6.27 5.39 -3.12
C GLY A 48 -6.89 4.44 -2.09
N PHE A 49 -7.81 4.93 -1.27
CA PHE A 49 -8.41 4.17 -0.15
C PHE A 49 -8.96 2.80 -0.54
N GLY A 50 -9.57 2.68 -1.72
CA GLY A 50 -10.09 1.41 -2.24
C GLY A 50 -9.02 0.33 -2.48
N MET A 51 -7.78 0.73 -2.77
CA MET A 51 -6.62 -0.16 -2.86
C MET A 51 -5.99 -0.38 -1.48
N ALA A 52 -5.84 0.68 -0.69
CA ALA A 52 -5.24 0.63 0.64
C ALA A 52 -5.97 -0.36 1.57
N LYS A 53 -7.31 -0.38 1.55
CA LYS A 53 -8.12 -1.30 2.37
C LYS A 53 -7.93 -2.79 2.05
N ARG A 54 -7.24 -3.13 0.96
CA ARG A 54 -6.96 -4.50 0.51
C ARG A 54 -5.50 -4.90 0.76
N ILE A 55 -4.69 -4.01 1.33
CA ILE A 55 -3.31 -4.28 1.71
C ILE A 55 -3.31 -4.59 3.20
N ILE A 56 -3.05 -5.85 3.55
CA ILE A 56 -2.98 -6.33 4.93
C ILE A 56 -1.51 -6.39 5.34
N VAL A 57 -1.20 -5.89 6.52
CA VAL A 57 0.16 -5.90 7.07
C VAL A 57 0.13 -6.43 8.50
N GLU A 58 1.23 -7.06 8.89
CA GLU A 58 1.52 -7.34 10.29
C GLU A 58 2.20 -6.09 10.87
N LEU A 59 1.87 -5.76 12.11
CA LEU A 59 2.51 -4.68 12.83
C LEU A 59 3.76 -5.23 13.53
N ASP A 60 4.78 -4.39 13.60
CA ASP A 60 5.95 -4.58 14.46
C ASP A 60 5.66 -4.10 15.88
#